data_AF-A0A7K4P6W2-F1
#
_entry.id   AF-A0A7K4P6W2-F1
#
_cell.length_a   1.000
_cell.length_b   1.000
_cell.length_c   1.000
_cell.angle_alpha   90.00
_cell.angle_beta   90.00
_cell.angle_gamma   90.00
#
_symmetry.space_group_name_H-M   'P 1'
#
loop_
_entity.id
_entity.type
_entity.pdbx_description
1 polymer ?
#
loop_
_entity_poly.entity_id
_entity_poly.type
_entity_poly.pdbx_seq_one_letter_code
_entity_poly.pdbx_strand_id
1 'polypeptide(L)' 'MLPKFSSRAFLAPMAGVSDPALRLQCKQKGAGLVVTEFTNIH' A
#
# COMPACT_ATOMS: atom_id res chain seq x y z
N MET A 1 -15.49 7.98 -13.32
CA MET A 1 -15.55 6.55 -12.91
C MET A 1 -14.42 6.28 -11.94
N LEU A 2 -14.68 5.57 -10.84
CA LEU A 2 -13.61 5.16 -9.90
C LEU A 2 -12.80 3.99 -10.48
N PRO A 3 -11.50 3.86 -10.16
CA PRO A 3 -10.68 2.74 -10.59
C PRO A 3 -11.23 1.41 -10.04
N LYS A 4 -11.15 0.36 -10.86
CA LYS A 4 -11.50 -1.01 -10.44
C LYS A 4 -10.26 -1.63 -9.78
N PHE A 5 -10.34 -1.88 -8.49
CA PHE A 5 -9.30 -2.59 -7.74
C PHE A 5 -9.49 -4.10 -7.84
N SER A 6 -8.39 -4.86 -7.89
CA SER A 6 -8.42 -6.32 -7.90
C SER A 6 -8.93 -6.93 -6.59
N SER A 7 -8.90 -6.16 -5.50
CA SER A 7 -9.30 -6.58 -4.16
C SER A 7 -9.82 -5.39 -3.36
N ARG A 8 -10.61 -5.69 -2.32
CA ARG A 8 -11.16 -4.71 -1.36
C ARG A 8 -10.21 -4.41 -0.20
N ALA A 9 -9.13 -5.18 -0.06
CA ALA A 9 -8.14 -4.99 0.99
C ALA A 9 -7.10 -3.95 0.56
N PHE A 10 -6.88 -2.93 1.39
CA PHE A 10 -5.94 -1.84 1.12
C PHE A 10 -4.92 -1.73 2.25
N LEU A 11 -3.64 -1.59 1.90
CA LEU A 11 -2.58 -1.33 2.87
C LEU A 11 -2.57 0.18 3.18
N ALA A 12 -2.88 0.52 4.43
CA ALA A 12 -2.80 1.90 4.91
C ALA A 12 -1.34 2.40 4.96
N PRO A 13 -1.12 3.72 4.79
CA PRO A 13 0.18 4.33 5.01
C PRO A 13 0.55 4.28 6.49
N MET A 14 1.70 3.68 6.80
CA MET A 14 2.25 3.58 8.16
C MET A 14 3.75 3.91 8.09
N ALA A 15 4.17 4.99 8.75
CA ALA A 15 5.57 5.42 8.76
C ALA A 15 6.50 4.37 9.37
N GLY A 16 7.60 4.05 8.70
CA GLY A 16 8.54 3.00 9.14
C GLY A 16 8.02 1.56 9.06
N VAL A 17 6.77 1.33 8.60
CA VAL A 17 6.18 -0.01 8.41
C VAL A 17 5.87 -0.26 6.94
N SER A 18 5.36 0.73 6.20
CA SER A 18 5.01 0.62 4.78
C SER A 18 6.25 0.65 3.85
N ASP A 19 7.27 -0.13 4.19
CA ASP A 19 8.52 -0.25 3.47
C ASP A 19 8.35 -0.97 2.11
N PRO A 20 9.34 -0.91 1.19
CA PRO A 20 9.25 -1.54 -0.12
C PRO A 20 9.02 -3.06 -0.08
N ALA A 21 9.59 -3.77 0.88
CA ALA A 21 9.44 -5.21 1.02
C ALA A 21 8.01 -5.57 1.49
N LEU A 22 7.49 -4.87 2.51
CA LEU A 22 6.11 -5.08 2.95
C LEU A 22 5.11 -4.80 1.82
N ARG A 23 5.32 -3.72 1.05
CA ARG A 23 4.45 -3.38 -0.09
C ARG A 23 4.45 -4.47 -1.17
N LEU A 24 5.62 -5.02 -1.49
CA LEU A 24 5.72 -6.15 -2.42
C LEU A 24 4.96 -7.37 -1.90
N GLN A 25 5.12 -7.71 -0.62
CA GLN A 25 4.40 -8.82 -0.01
C GLN A 25 2.88 -8.59 -0.01
N CYS A 26 2.40 -7.40 0.35
CA CYS A 26 0.97 -7.08 0.34
C CYS A 26 0.39 -7.16 -1.07
N LYS A 27 1.14 -6.72 -2.10
CA LYS A 27 0.72 -6.86 -3.51
C LYS A 27 0.62 -8.33 -3.93
N GLN A 28 1.61 -9.16 -3.56
CA GLN A 28 1.60 -10.60 -3.84
C GLN A 28 0.49 -11.36 -3.09
N LYS A 29 0.15 -10.91 -1.87
CA LYS A 29 -0.92 -11.47 -1.04
C LYS A 29 -2.33 -11.02 -1.45
N GLY A 30 -2.46 -10.20 -2.51
CA GLY A 30 -3.75 -9.80 -3.05
C GLY A 30 -4.34 -8.50 -2.49
N ALA A 31 -3.50 -7.57 -2.00
CA ALA A 31 -3.95 -6.21 -1.71
C ALA A 31 -4.32 -5.48 -3.01
N GLY A 32 -5.49 -4.82 -3.03
CA GLY A 32 -5.98 -4.06 -4.18
C GLY A 32 -5.28 -2.72 -4.36
N LEU A 33 -4.73 -2.18 -3.27
CA LEU A 33 -3.96 -0.94 -3.24
C LEU A 33 -2.91 -1.03 -2.13
N VAL A 34 -1.69 -0.63 -2.45
CA VAL A 34 -0.58 -0.52 -1.49
C VAL A 34 -0.03 0.89 -1.48
N VAL A 35 -0.07 1.55 -0.32
CA VAL A 35 0.36 2.94 -0.15
C VAL A 35 1.74 2.98 0.49
N THR A 36 2.56 3.98 0.12
CA THR A 36 3.85 4.27 0.76
C THR A 36 3.68 4.87 2.15
N GLU A 37 4.74 4.85 2.94
CA GLU A 37 4.78 5.66 4.16
C GLU A 37 4.58 7.16 3.88
N PHE A 38 4.13 7.88 4.91
CA PHE A 38 4.06 9.33 4.88
C PHE A 38 5.46 9.89 5.09
N THR A 39 6.07 10.42 4.03
CA THR A 39 7.36 11.11 4.10
C THR A 39 7.14 12.61 4.21
N ASN A 40 7.64 13.23 5.28
CA ASN A 40 7.76 14.67 5.38
C ASN A 40 9.15 15.07 4.88
N ILE A 41 9.21 15.96 3.87
CA ILE A 41 10.45 16.43 3.25
C ILE A 41 10.87 17.84 3.70
N HIS A 42 10.25 18.36 4.77
CA HIS A 42 10.59 19.64 5.40
C HIS A 42 11.56 19.51 6.56
#